data_AF-A0A9R0XTU2-F1
#
_entry.id   AF-A0A9R0XTU2-F1
#
_cell.length_a   1.000
_cell.length_b   1.000
_cell.length_c   1.000
_cell.angle_alpha   90.00
_cell.angle_beta   90.00
_cell.angle_gamma   90.00
#
_symmetry.space_group_name_H-M   'P 1'
#
loop_
_entity.id
_entity.type
_entity.pdbx_description
1 polymer ?
#
loop_
_entity_poly.entity_id
_entity_poly.type
_entity_poly.pdbx_seq_one_letter_code
_entity_poly.pdbx_strand_id
1 'polypeptide(L)'
;MTAASLLRRLLPRSPPAPEQKGKDPLVCSPPVLPRDSVACSCLRRRGPPFLGFFIDHGGDSITFEPAPGAPYRLPRGLFSLELDGCYMALGWRHGLGLFFHKIRFEVLVWDPVAGHQRLLAVPPDFEFQGGKGDISGAVLRAAGDADHFRVVMVGSNGKQPRAVLACVYSSETGAWGDFISAPLPSEGLFIFRSQPAVLAGDCLHWSLTMAGSRSILKFDLNRKSLDLRLLPGDYYTPLSPVKFAVMRAEGGGMGFLFLFGFTAELWSLNPNRDGVMIWEPGRSIELDKLLRLNPKKDPPQVIGYAEENNVVFFWTVVGVFMVHLESWRFKKLSKTSLDSWYHPFEIAYTPGIGGGHDGAKVVSHWWMTRWARYTKQLFS
;
A
#
# COMPACT_ATOMS: atom_id res chain seq x y z
N MET A 1 60.80 14.18 -61.38
CA MET A 1 61.18 15.58 -61.03
C MET A 1 59.89 16.35 -60.91
N THR A 2 59.53 16.99 -59.81
CA THR A 2 60.28 17.53 -58.65
C THR A 2 59.53 17.11 -57.37
N ALA A 3 60.11 16.52 -56.33
CA ALA A 3 61.32 16.80 -55.55
C ALA A 3 61.29 18.21 -54.91
N ALA A 4 61.49 18.25 -53.60
CA ALA A 4 61.69 19.42 -52.74
C ALA A 4 60.40 20.22 -52.38
N SER A 5 59.85 20.08 -51.18
CA SER A 5 60.36 20.67 -49.93
C SER A 5 60.45 22.19 -49.98
N LEU A 6 59.73 22.88 -49.11
CA LEU A 6 60.32 23.72 -48.06
C LEU A 6 59.24 24.54 -47.34
N LEU A 7 59.27 24.47 -46.00
CA LEU A 7 58.75 25.44 -45.02
C LEU A 7 57.22 25.44 -44.84
N ARG A 8 56.59 24.82 -43.83
CA ARG A 8 56.84 24.80 -42.37
C ARG A 8 57.27 26.17 -41.82
N ARG A 9 56.43 26.71 -40.93
CA ARG A 9 56.48 28.04 -40.25
C ARG A 9 55.78 29.08 -41.11
N LEU A 10 54.62 29.59 -40.77
CA LEU A 10 54.14 30.08 -39.49
C LEU A 10 52.62 29.92 -39.48
N LEU A 11 52.04 29.55 -38.34
CA LEU A 11 50.72 29.97 -37.83
C LEU A 11 50.23 28.91 -36.82
N PRO A 12 50.01 29.28 -35.55
CA PRO A 12 49.56 28.35 -34.51
C PRO A 12 48.14 27.82 -34.78
N ARG A 13 47.96 26.51 -34.57
CA ARG A 13 46.69 25.80 -34.68
C ARG A 13 45.74 26.17 -33.54
N SER A 14 44.58 26.73 -33.87
CA SER A 14 43.38 26.69 -33.01
C SER A 14 42.66 25.34 -33.20
N PRO A 15 42.11 24.72 -32.15
CA PRO A 15 41.47 23.41 -32.26
C PRO A 15 40.13 23.48 -33.02
N PRO A 16 39.75 22.39 -33.74
CA PRO A 16 38.49 22.30 -34.48
C PRO A 16 37.30 22.06 -33.54
N ALA A 17 36.15 22.64 -33.90
CA ALA A 17 34.86 22.37 -33.26
C ALA A 17 34.42 20.91 -33.54
N PRO A 18 33.95 20.14 -32.55
CA PRO A 18 33.53 18.77 -32.78
C PRO A 18 32.11 18.69 -33.36
N GLU A 19 31.97 17.76 -34.29
CA GLU A 19 30.79 17.35 -35.03
C GLU A 19 29.64 16.88 -34.13
N GLN A 20 28.41 17.10 -34.62
CA GLN A 20 27.18 16.62 -34.03
C GLN A 20 27.15 15.08 -33.96
N LYS A 21 27.03 14.54 -32.75
CA LYS A 21 26.61 13.14 -32.51
C LYS A 21 25.20 13.12 -31.94
N GLY A 22 24.38 12.22 -32.48
CA GLY A 22 22.99 12.01 -32.14
C GLY A 22 22.77 11.83 -30.63
N LYS A 23 21.67 12.41 -30.15
CA LYS A 23 21.17 12.19 -28.79
C LYS A 23 20.48 10.83 -28.73
N ASP A 24 21.15 9.86 -28.13
CA ASP A 24 20.47 8.71 -27.54
C ASP A 24 19.71 9.19 -26.28
N PRO A 25 18.47 8.72 -26.03
CA PRO A 25 17.73 9.05 -24.83
C PRO A 25 18.38 8.38 -23.62
N LEU A 26 18.88 9.19 -22.69
CA LEU A 26 19.36 8.76 -21.38
C LEU A 26 18.24 8.02 -20.63
N VAL A 27 18.35 6.69 -20.54
CA VAL A 27 17.62 5.89 -19.55
C VAL A 27 18.26 6.21 -18.20
N CYS A 28 17.61 7.06 -17.40
CA CYS A 28 18.00 7.29 -16.02
C CYS A 28 17.66 6.05 -15.18
N SER A 29 18.66 5.21 -14.90
CA SER A 29 18.54 4.16 -13.89
C SER A 29 18.59 4.81 -12.48
N PRO A 30 17.62 4.53 -11.58
CA PRO A 30 17.67 5.06 -10.22
C PRO A 30 18.83 4.45 -9.42
N PRO A 31 19.37 5.17 -8.41
CA PRO A 31 20.44 4.64 -7.57
C PRO A 31 19.93 3.46 -6.74
N VAL A 32 20.49 2.27 -6.98
CA VAL A 32 20.26 1.07 -6.16
C VAL A 32 20.85 1.32 -4.78
N LEU A 33 20.00 1.41 -3.75
CA LEU A 33 20.49 1.35 -2.37
C LEU A 33 20.97 -0.07 -2.11
N PRO A 34 22.20 -0.29 -1.59
CA PRO A 34 22.62 -1.63 -1.19
C PRO A 34 21.64 -2.17 -0.17
N ARG A 35 20.95 -3.27 -0.50
CA ARG A 35 19.95 -3.94 0.35
C ARG A 35 20.47 -4.11 1.78
N ASP A 36 21.77 -4.38 1.91
CA ASP A 36 22.49 -4.56 3.17
C ASP A 36 22.58 -3.30 4.03
N SER A 37 22.63 -2.10 3.43
CA SER A 37 22.72 -0.84 4.18
C SER A 37 21.39 -0.46 4.85
N VAL A 38 20.27 -0.73 4.16
CA VAL A 38 18.92 -0.54 4.68
C VAL A 38 18.59 -1.69 5.64
N ALA A 39 18.85 -2.94 5.26
CA ALA A 39 18.61 -4.13 6.08
C ALA A 39 19.42 -4.11 7.40
N CYS A 40 20.73 -3.79 7.38
CA CYS A 40 21.55 -3.71 8.59
C CYS A 40 21.06 -2.64 9.57
N SER A 41 20.43 -1.57 9.08
CA SER A 41 19.87 -0.52 9.94
C SER A 41 18.46 -0.81 10.42
N CYS A 42 17.62 -1.44 9.59
CA CYS A 42 16.35 -2.03 10.01
C CYS A 42 16.57 -3.09 11.10
N LEU A 43 17.65 -3.86 11.03
CA LEU A 43 18.05 -4.81 12.09
C LEU A 43 18.51 -4.09 13.37
N ARG A 44 19.08 -2.88 13.26
CA ARG A 44 19.46 -2.04 14.43
C ARG A 44 18.26 -1.31 15.05
N ARG A 45 17.23 -0.94 14.28
CA ARG A 45 15.99 -0.29 14.77
C ARG A 45 14.85 -1.31 14.86
N ARG A 46 14.49 -1.69 16.09
CA ARG A 46 13.51 -2.74 16.43
C ARG A 46 12.06 -2.38 16.05
N GLY A 47 11.74 -2.47 14.76
CA GLY A 47 10.43 -2.27 14.12
C GLY A 47 10.59 -1.83 12.65
N PRO A 48 9.63 -2.09 11.74
CA PRO A 48 9.75 -1.67 10.34
C PRO A 48 9.84 -0.15 10.27
N PRO A 49 10.95 0.42 9.75
CA PRO A 49 11.10 1.87 9.72
C PRO A 49 10.07 2.48 8.77
N PHE A 50 9.38 3.53 9.25
CA PHE A 50 8.56 4.38 8.40
C PHE A 50 9.49 5.34 7.66
N LEU A 51 9.72 5.09 6.37
CA LEU A 51 10.72 5.81 5.57
C LEU A 51 10.14 7.07 4.92
N GLY A 52 8.85 7.06 4.61
CA GLY A 52 8.19 8.11 3.87
C GLY A 52 6.87 7.63 3.29
N PHE A 53 6.42 8.32 2.26
CA PHE A 53 5.16 8.05 1.59
C PHE A 53 5.32 8.19 0.08
N PHE A 54 4.70 7.29 -0.64
CA PHE A 54 4.48 7.42 -2.07
C PHE A 54 3.19 8.18 -2.32
N ILE A 55 3.27 9.14 -3.23
CA ILE A 55 2.16 9.97 -3.67
C ILE A 55 1.82 9.54 -5.09
N ASP A 56 0.58 9.11 -5.29
CA ASP A 56 0.01 8.81 -6.61
C ASP A 56 -0.58 10.08 -7.23
N HIS A 57 -0.04 10.49 -8.37
CA HIS A 57 -0.50 11.64 -9.16
C HIS A 57 -1.48 11.20 -10.24
N GLY A 58 -2.55 10.51 -9.86
CA GLY A 58 -3.66 10.18 -10.75
C GLY A 58 -3.33 9.13 -11.81
N GLY A 59 -2.33 8.27 -11.56
CA GLY A 59 -1.88 7.25 -12.51
C GLY A 59 -0.84 7.70 -13.53
N ASP A 60 -0.44 8.99 -13.53
CA ASP A 60 0.62 9.51 -14.40
C ASP A 60 2.02 9.26 -13.84
N SER A 61 2.19 9.40 -12.53
CA SER A 61 3.48 9.14 -11.89
C SER A 61 3.32 8.84 -10.41
N ILE A 62 4.31 8.14 -9.87
CA ILE A 62 4.49 7.92 -8.45
C ILE A 62 5.76 8.64 -7.98
N THR A 63 5.64 9.42 -6.92
CA THR A 63 6.78 10.13 -6.31
C THR A 63 6.94 9.79 -4.84
N PHE A 64 8.19 9.69 -4.39
CA PHE A 64 8.51 9.46 -2.98
C PHE A 64 8.81 10.76 -2.23
N GLU A 65 8.11 10.95 -1.11
CA GLU A 65 8.41 11.97 -0.12
C GLU A 65 8.91 11.34 1.20
N PRO A 66 10.09 11.73 1.70
CA PRO A 66 10.64 11.18 2.93
C PRO A 66 9.88 11.66 4.18
N ALA A 67 9.77 10.80 5.18
CA ALA A 67 9.13 11.13 6.44
C ALA A 67 9.94 12.18 7.25
N PRO A 68 9.29 13.15 7.93
CA PRO A 68 9.99 14.07 8.82
C PRO A 68 10.67 13.31 9.98
N GLY A 69 12.00 13.45 10.09
CA GLY A 69 12.79 12.75 11.11
C GLY A 69 13.13 11.30 10.76
N ALA A 70 12.96 10.88 9.49
CA ALA A 70 13.46 9.60 9.01
C ALA A 70 14.96 9.45 9.38
N PRO A 71 15.42 8.24 9.78
CA PRO A 71 16.81 7.98 10.14
C PRO A 71 17.82 8.44 9.08
N TYR A 72 17.33 8.55 7.84
CA TYR A 72 18.07 8.93 6.66
C TYR A 72 17.42 10.18 6.07
N ARG A 73 18.24 11.19 5.75
CA ARG A 73 17.85 12.26 4.82
C ARG A 73 17.80 11.67 3.41
N LEU A 74 16.85 10.78 3.15
CA LEU A 74 16.61 10.27 1.79
C LEU A 74 16.24 11.48 0.92
N PRO A 75 16.88 11.66 -0.24
CA PRO A 75 16.52 12.75 -1.13
C PRO A 75 15.08 12.56 -1.61
N ARG A 76 14.37 13.68 -1.79
CA ARG A 76 13.05 13.68 -2.44
C ARG A 76 13.18 13.09 -3.84
N GLY A 77 12.22 12.29 -4.26
CA GLY A 77 12.23 11.67 -5.58
C GLY A 77 13.25 10.55 -5.77
N LEU A 78 13.93 10.10 -4.70
CA LEU A 78 14.85 8.95 -4.73
C LEU A 78 14.23 7.75 -5.43
N PHE A 79 12.95 7.53 -5.17
CA PHE A 79 12.12 6.57 -5.87
C PHE A 79 11.06 7.34 -6.66
N SER A 80 11.09 7.18 -7.97
CA SER A 80 10.12 7.74 -8.90
C SER A 80 9.79 6.69 -9.96
N LEU A 81 8.53 6.64 -10.35
CA LEU A 81 8.03 5.75 -11.39
C LEU A 81 7.12 6.57 -12.29
N GLU A 82 7.53 6.72 -13.55
CA GLU A 82 6.68 7.30 -14.59
C GLU A 82 5.71 6.23 -15.09
N LEU A 83 4.46 6.63 -15.25
CA LEU A 83 3.36 5.80 -15.73
C LEU A 83 2.68 6.51 -16.91
N ASP A 84 1.84 5.81 -17.67
CA ASP A 84 1.21 6.34 -18.89
C ASP A 84 -0.24 6.84 -18.65
N GLY A 85 -0.58 7.19 -17.41
CA GLY A 85 -1.93 7.64 -17.01
C GLY A 85 -2.99 6.51 -16.98
N CYS A 86 -2.68 5.35 -17.55
CA CYS A 86 -3.61 4.22 -17.64
C CYS A 86 -3.54 3.29 -16.44
N TYR A 87 -2.60 3.53 -15.52
CA TYR A 87 -2.41 2.76 -14.30
C TYR A 87 -3.34 3.23 -13.17
N MET A 88 -3.72 2.28 -12.33
CA MET A 88 -4.39 2.51 -11.05
C MET A 88 -3.56 1.86 -9.94
N ALA A 89 -3.19 2.60 -8.91
CA ALA A 89 -2.58 2.00 -7.73
C ALA A 89 -3.59 1.09 -7.00
N LEU A 90 -3.21 -0.18 -6.80
CA LEU A 90 -4.00 -1.15 -6.05
C LEU A 90 -3.57 -1.24 -4.59
N GLY A 91 -2.28 -1.00 -4.30
CA GLY A 91 -1.78 -1.00 -2.93
C GLY A 91 -0.27 -1.14 -2.83
N TRP A 92 0.20 -1.08 -1.59
CA TRP A 92 1.60 -1.17 -1.22
C TRP A 92 1.75 -2.07 -0.01
N ARG A 93 2.72 -2.99 -0.03
CA ARG A 93 3.01 -3.88 1.09
C ARG A 93 4.39 -4.51 0.95
N HIS A 94 5.08 -4.73 2.09
CA HIS A 94 6.41 -5.36 2.14
C HIS A 94 7.43 -4.69 1.20
N GLY A 95 7.31 -3.37 1.06
CA GLY A 95 8.13 -2.54 0.18
C GLY A 95 7.85 -2.69 -1.33
N LEU A 96 6.78 -3.39 -1.72
CA LEU A 96 6.35 -3.55 -3.11
C LEU A 96 5.12 -2.68 -3.40
N GLY A 97 5.09 -2.06 -4.58
CA GLY A 97 3.92 -1.37 -5.14
C GLY A 97 3.21 -2.25 -6.17
N LEU A 98 1.88 -2.17 -6.21
CA LEU A 98 1.03 -2.90 -7.16
C LEU A 98 0.16 -1.92 -7.95
N PHE A 99 0.23 -1.99 -9.28
CA PHE A 99 -0.52 -1.10 -10.19
C PHE A 99 -1.22 -1.89 -11.28
N PHE A 100 -2.47 -1.55 -11.59
CA PHE A 100 -3.26 -2.19 -12.64
C PHE A 100 -3.40 -1.28 -13.87
N HIS A 101 -3.05 -1.79 -15.03
CA HIS A 101 -3.19 -1.09 -16.31
C HIS A 101 -4.57 -1.39 -16.92
N LYS A 102 -5.43 -0.36 -17.00
CA LYS A 102 -6.84 -0.52 -17.39
C LYS A 102 -7.07 -0.95 -18.84
N ILE A 103 -6.19 -0.55 -19.76
CA ILE A 103 -6.33 -0.87 -21.20
C ILE A 103 -5.71 -2.23 -21.55
N ARG A 104 -4.50 -2.52 -21.04
CA ARG A 104 -3.76 -3.75 -21.37
C ARG A 104 -4.18 -4.95 -20.55
N PHE A 105 -4.94 -4.75 -19.47
CA PHE A 105 -5.29 -5.80 -18.51
C PHE A 105 -4.06 -6.49 -17.93
N GLU A 106 -3.11 -5.67 -17.49
CA GLU A 106 -1.86 -6.10 -16.90
C GLU A 106 -1.69 -5.50 -15.52
N VAL A 107 -0.91 -6.17 -14.67
CA VAL A 107 -0.57 -5.73 -13.33
C VAL A 107 0.94 -5.60 -13.23
N LEU A 108 1.39 -4.39 -12.86
CA LEU A 108 2.78 -4.07 -12.59
C LEU A 108 3.07 -4.24 -11.10
N VAL A 109 4.05 -5.07 -10.79
CA VAL A 109 4.70 -5.14 -9.47
C VAL A 109 5.99 -4.35 -9.53
N TRP A 110 6.14 -3.38 -8.65
CA TRP A 110 7.33 -2.52 -8.57
C TRP A 110 8.05 -2.70 -7.23
N ASP A 111 9.35 -3.00 -7.29
CA ASP A 111 10.28 -2.94 -6.17
C ASP A 111 11.16 -1.68 -6.30
N PRO A 112 10.83 -0.59 -5.58
CA PRO A 112 11.60 0.66 -5.65
C PRO A 112 13.03 0.50 -5.11
N VAL A 113 13.28 -0.42 -4.18
CA VAL A 113 14.60 -0.59 -3.54
C VAL A 113 15.54 -1.35 -4.46
N ALA A 114 15.04 -2.44 -5.07
CA ALA A 114 15.81 -3.24 -6.01
C ALA A 114 15.81 -2.66 -7.44
N GLY A 115 14.91 -1.71 -7.73
CA GLY A 115 14.71 -1.17 -9.08
C GLY A 115 14.04 -2.17 -10.03
N HIS A 116 13.45 -3.25 -9.51
CA HIS A 116 12.83 -4.29 -10.33
C HIS A 116 11.37 -3.96 -10.64
N GLN A 117 10.96 -4.30 -11.85
CA GLN A 117 9.59 -4.20 -12.32
C GLN A 117 9.20 -5.53 -12.95
N ARG A 118 8.00 -6.02 -12.62
CA ARG A 118 7.45 -7.24 -13.23
C ARG A 118 6.03 -6.97 -13.68
N LEU A 119 5.78 -7.17 -14.97
CA LEU A 119 4.47 -7.04 -15.57
C LEU A 119 3.82 -8.42 -15.68
N LEU A 120 2.55 -8.52 -15.29
CA LEU A 120 1.79 -9.76 -15.23
C LEU A 120 0.48 -9.57 -16.00
N ALA A 121 0.19 -10.44 -16.97
CA ALA A 121 -1.13 -10.46 -17.60
C ALA A 121 -2.18 -10.88 -16.56
N VAL A 122 -3.31 -10.17 -16.51
CA VAL A 122 -4.45 -10.53 -15.66
C VAL A 122 -5.15 -11.75 -16.28
N PRO A 123 -5.52 -12.76 -15.49
CA PRO A 123 -6.22 -13.93 -16.02
C PRO A 123 -7.55 -13.56 -16.70
N PRO A 124 -7.93 -14.22 -17.82
CA PRO A 124 -9.03 -13.78 -18.68
C PRO A 124 -10.44 -13.92 -18.08
N ASP A 125 -10.59 -14.64 -16.96
CA ASP A 125 -11.90 -14.85 -16.31
C ASP A 125 -12.35 -13.65 -15.46
N PHE A 126 -11.46 -12.67 -15.23
CA PHE A 126 -11.82 -11.41 -14.58
C PHE A 126 -12.60 -10.51 -15.55
N GLU A 127 -13.78 -10.06 -15.12
CA GLU A 127 -14.56 -9.08 -15.86
C GLU A 127 -14.13 -7.65 -15.48
N PHE A 128 -14.04 -6.79 -16.48
CA PHE A 128 -13.82 -5.36 -16.30
C PHE A 128 -14.75 -4.58 -17.22
N GLN A 129 -15.63 -3.78 -16.62
CA GLN A 129 -16.65 -3.02 -17.33
C GLN A 129 -16.19 -1.58 -17.60
N GLY A 130 -14.90 -1.29 -17.45
CA GLY A 130 -14.35 0.06 -17.61
C GLY A 130 -14.54 0.96 -16.38
N GLY A 131 -15.17 0.44 -15.32
CA GLY A 131 -15.47 1.16 -14.10
C GLY A 131 -14.28 1.25 -13.16
N LYS A 132 -14.18 2.37 -12.42
CA LYS A 132 -13.26 2.45 -11.28
C LYS A 132 -13.79 1.54 -10.17
N GLY A 133 -13.01 0.55 -9.77
CA GLY A 133 -13.32 -0.35 -8.67
C GLY A 133 -13.91 -1.71 -9.08
N ASP A 134 -13.89 -2.08 -10.36
CA ASP A 134 -14.31 -3.42 -10.81
C ASP A 134 -13.33 -4.52 -10.36
N ILE A 135 -12.07 -4.15 -10.20
CA ILE A 135 -10.95 -5.03 -9.84
C ILE A 135 -10.15 -4.37 -8.71
N SER A 136 -9.63 -5.20 -7.81
CA SER A 136 -8.62 -4.81 -6.84
C SER A 136 -7.55 -5.91 -6.71
N GLY A 137 -6.54 -5.65 -5.89
CA GLY A 137 -5.49 -6.62 -5.65
C GLY A 137 -4.58 -6.24 -4.51
N ALA A 138 -3.67 -7.15 -4.20
CA ALA A 138 -2.70 -7.01 -3.14
C ALA A 138 -1.41 -7.75 -3.50
N VAL A 139 -0.28 -7.13 -3.23
CA VAL A 139 1.03 -7.78 -3.29
C VAL A 139 1.51 -8.09 -1.87
N LEU A 140 2.29 -9.14 -1.73
CA LEU A 140 2.99 -9.47 -0.49
C LEU A 140 4.19 -10.36 -0.78
N ARG A 141 5.31 -10.12 -0.09
CA ARG A 141 6.42 -11.08 -0.02
C ARG A 141 6.05 -12.33 0.78
N ALA A 142 6.65 -13.46 0.42
CA ALA A 142 6.54 -14.68 1.22
C ALA A 142 7.32 -14.51 2.55
N ALA A 143 6.86 -15.19 3.60
CA ALA A 143 7.48 -15.05 4.93
C ALA A 143 8.93 -15.55 4.91
N GLY A 144 9.87 -14.72 5.38
CA GLY A 144 11.29 -15.06 5.40
C GLY A 144 11.98 -15.04 4.04
N ASP A 145 11.28 -14.65 2.98
CA ASP A 145 11.80 -14.60 1.62
C ASP A 145 11.75 -13.17 1.09
N ALA A 146 12.93 -12.61 0.83
CA ALA A 146 13.04 -11.26 0.33
C ALA A 146 12.86 -11.17 -1.18
N ASP A 147 12.94 -12.27 -1.92
CA ASP A 147 12.99 -12.28 -3.39
C ASP A 147 11.66 -12.71 -3.99
N HIS A 148 10.99 -13.68 -3.37
CA HIS A 148 9.69 -14.14 -3.83
C HIS A 148 8.52 -13.32 -3.27
N PHE A 149 7.52 -13.15 -4.13
CA PHE A 149 6.29 -12.46 -3.83
C PHE A 149 5.08 -13.17 -4.44
N ARG A 150 3.92 -12.84 -3.91
CA ARG A 150 2.62 -13.24 -4.41
C ARG A 150 1.81 -12.02 -4.77
N VAL A 151 0.95 -12.15 -5.77
CA VAL A 151 -0.08 -11.16 -6.10
C VAL A 151 -1.42 -11.84 -6.00
N VAL A 152 -2.33 -11.27 -5.20
CA VAL A 152 -3.73 -11.69 -5.13
C VAL A 152 -4.55 -10.67 -5.91
N MET A 153 -5.24 -11.12 -6.94
CA MET A 153 -6.21 -10.32 -7.68
C MET A 153 -7.61 -10.71 -7.27
N VAL A 154 -8.50 -9.73 -7.13
CA VAL A 154 -9.90 -9.91 -6.80
C VAL A 154 -10.76 -9.05 -7.73
N GLY A 155 -11.91 -9.56 -8.16
CA GLY A 155 -12.72 -8.92 -9.20
C GLY A 155 -14.02 -9.64 -9.45
N SER A 156 -14.83 -9.09 -10.35
CA SER A 156 -16.05 -9.75 -10.84
C SER A 156 -15.71 -10.96 -11.69
N ASN A 157 -16.47 -12.04 -11.52
CA ASN A 157 -16.35 -13.22 -12.37
C ASN A 157 -17.12 -13.01 -13.68
N GLY A 158 -16.42 -12.91 -14.81
CA GLY A 158 -17.06 -12.68 -16.12
C GLY A 158 -17.93 -13.82 -16.61
N LYS A 159 -17.76 -15.02 -16.05
CA LYS A 159 -18.62 -16.18 -16.34
C LYS A 159 -19.85 -16.23 -15.43
N GLN A 160 -19.79 -15.59 -14.25
CA GLN A 160 -20.84 -15.61 -13.24
C GLN A 160 -20.95 -14.23 -12.59
N PRO A 161 -21.82 -13.34 -13.10
CA PRO A 161 -21.94 -11.95 -12.63
C PRO A 161 -22.27 -11.79 -11.13
N ARG A 162 -22.68 -12.89 -10.47
CA ARG A 162 -23.07 -12.95 -9.04
C ARG A 162 -21.97 -13.53 -8.14
N ALA A 163 -20.74 -13.65 -8.63
CA ALA A 163 -19.63 -14.21 -7.88
C ALA A 163 -18.43 -13.28 -7.89
N VAL A 164 -17.76 -13.19 -6.74
CA VAL A 164 -16.43 -12.61 -6.65
C VAL A 164 -15.40 -13.68 -6.98
N LEU A 165 -14.43 -13.31 -7.80
CA LEU A 165 -13.32 -14.15 -8.24
C LEU A 165 -12.04 -13.69 -7.55
N ALA A 166 -11.19 -14.64 -7.18
CA ALA A 166 -9.83 -14.40 -6.77
C ALA A 166 -8.88 -15.33 -7.50
N CYS A 167 -7.67 -14.84 -7.76
CA CYS A 167 -6.58 -15.62 -8.32
C CYS A 167 -5.28 -15.17 -7.68
N VAL A 168 -4.36 -16.13 -7.47
CA VAL A 168 -3.08 -15.88 -6.81
C VAL A 168 -1.94 -16.20 -7.75
N TYR A 169 -1.12 -15.21 -8.04
CA TYR A 169 0.16 -15.37 -8.72
C TYR A 169 1.25 -15.71 -7.71
N SER A 170 2.16 -16.61 -8.08
CA SER A 170 3.41 -16.86 -7.35
C SER A 170 4.60 -16.52 -8.23
N SER A 171 5.50 -15.66 -7.73
CA SER A 171 6.74 -15.31 -8.45
C SER A 171 7.70 -16.48 -8.57
N GLU A 172 7.61 -17.46 -7.66
CA GLU A 172 8.45 -18.66 -7.59
C GLU A 172 8.11 -19.63 -8.72
N THR A 173 6.82 -19.90 -8.94
CA THR A 173 6.36 -20.74 -10.06
C THR A 173 6.23 -19.96 -11.37
N GLY A 174 6.18 -18.63 -11.28
CA GLY A 174 5.96 -17.76 -12.43
C GLY A 174 4.54 -17.82 -13.00
N ALA A 175 3.58 -18.40 -12.28
CA ALA A 175 2.24 -18.69 -12.77
C ALA A 175 1.13 -18.23 -11.82
N TRP A 176 -0.04 -17.97 -12.41
CA TRP A 176 -1.31 -17.86 -11.69
C TRP A 176 -1.80 -19.25 -11.28
N GLY A 177 -2.32 -19.36 -10.06
CA GLY A 177 -2.98 -20.56 -9.58
C GLY A 177 -4.45 -20.64 -10.00
N ASP A 178 -5.15 -21.62 -9.43
CA ASP A 178 -6.56 -21.83 -9.71
C ASP A 178 -7.43 -20.64 -9.27
N PHE A 179 -8.55 -20.48 -9.97
CA PHE A 179 -9.57 -19.52 -9.62
C PHE A 179 -10.34 -19.96 -8.38
N ILE A 180 -10.54 -19.01 -7.46
CA ILE A 180 -11.31 -19.18 -6.25
C ILE A 180 -12.53 -18.28 -6.40
N SER A 181 -13.73 -18.84 -6.30
CA SER A 181 -14.97 -18.06 -6.39
C SER A 181 -15.79 -18.19 -5.13
N ALA A 182 -16.55 -17.14 -4.81
CA ALA A 182 -17.59 -17.19 -3.81
C ALA A 182 -18.84 -16.45 -4.31
N PRO A 183 -20.05 -16.98 -4.05
CA PRO A 183 -21.28 -16.30 -4.39
C PRO A 183 -21.46 -15.04 -3.55
N LEU A 184 -22.04 -14.00 -4.15
CA LEU A 184 -22.44 -12.80 -3.43
C LEU A 184 -23.89 -12.94 -2.95
N PRO A 185 -24.22 -12.39 -1.76
CA PRO A 185 -25.54 -12.57 -1.16
C PRO A 185 -26.66 -11.73 -1.81
N SER A 186 -26.33 -10.73 -2.63
CA SER A 186 -27.32 -9.89 -3.31
C SER A 186 -27.08 -9.79 -4.82
N GLU A 187 -28.17 -9.59 -5.56
CA GLU A 187 -28.09 -9.22 -6.97
C GLU A 187 -27.69 -7.75 -7.08
N GLY A 188 -26.50 -7.49 -7.60
CA GLY A 188 -26.05 -6.13 -7.85
C GLY A 188 -24.56 -6.04 -8.15
N LEU A 189 -24.20 -4.99 -8.88
CA LEU A 189 -22.81 -4.61 -9.07
C LEU A 189 -22.18 -4.31 -7.71
N PHE A 190 -20.98 -4.82 -7.47
CA PHE A 190 -20.13 -4.41 -6.37
C PHE A 190 -18.96 -3.60 -6.90
N ILE A 191 -18.49 -2.66 -6.09
CA ILE A 191 -17.38 -1.78 -6.46
C ILE A 191 -16.39 -1.79 -5.29
N PHE A 192 -15.15 -2.17 -5.58
CA PHE A 192 -14.02 -1.95 -4.67
C PHE A 192 -13.80 -0.47 -4.50
N ARG A 193 -13.67 -0.04 -3.25
CA ARG A 193 -13.34 1.35 -2.97
C ARG A 193 -11.84 1.55 -3.16
N SER A 194 -11.41 2.79 -3.35
CA SER A 194 -10.01 3.15 -3.65
C SER A 194 -9.00 2.86 -2.54
N GLN A 195 -9.42 2.24 -1.43
CA GLN A 195 -8.55 1.90 -0.32
C GLN A 195 -7.81 0.59 -0.63
N PRO A 196 -6.49 0.53 -0.42
CA PRO A 196 -5.73 -0.70 -0.53
C PRO A 196 -6.27 -1.81 0.38
N ALA A 197 -6.00 -3.06 0.02
CA ALA A 197 -6.24 -4.19 0.91
C ALA A 197 -5.48 -4.03 2.24
N VAL A 198 -6.02 -4.56 3.32
CA VAL A 198 -5.31 -4.70 4.62
C VAL A 198 -5.09 -6.17 4.92
N LEU A 199 -3.87 -6.54 5.32
CA LEU A 199 -3.58 -7.88 5.84
C LEU A 199 -3.80 -7.89 7.36
N ALA A 200 -4.69 -8.76 7.84
CA ALA A 200 -4.94 -8.99 9.27
C ALA A 200 -4.87 -10.49 9.55
N GLY A 201 -3.92 -10.92 10.39
CA GLY A 201 -3.50 -12.32 10.44
C GLY A 201 -3.03 -12.80 9.06
N ASP A 202 -3.54 -13.95 8.61
CA ASP A 202 -3.23 -14.54 7.31
C ASP A 202 -4.29 -14.22 6.24
N CYS A 203 -5.04 -13.13 6.42
CA CYS A 203 -6.18 -12.80 5.57
C CYS A 203 -6.06 -11.38 5.01
N LEU A 204 -6.34 -11.23 3.71
CA LEU A 204 -6.43 -9.93 3.05
C LEU A 204 -7.88 -9.46 3.06
N HIS A 205 -8.07 -8.17 3.31
CA HIS A 205 -9.37 -7.55 3.48
C HIS A 205 -9.51 -6.32 2.59
N TRP A 206 -10.56 -6.28 1.77
CA TRP A 206 -10.89 -5.15 0.91
C TRP A 206 -12.23 -4.55 1.30
N SER A 207 -12.32 -3.23 1.28
CA SER A 207 -13.63 -2.57 1.35
C SER A 207 -14.30 -2.54 0.00
N LEU A 208 -15.58 -2.88 -0.03
CA LEU A 208 -16.42 -2.75 -1.20
C LEU A 208 -17.79 -2.18 -0.84
N THR A 209 -18.46 -1.66 -1.86
CA THR A 209 -19.87 -1.27 -1.80
C THR A 209 -20.65 -2.21 -2.69
N MET A 210 -21.72 -2.81 -2.17
CA MET A 210 -22.57 -3.76 -2.88
C MET A 210 -24.03 -3.40 -2.61
N ALA A 211 -24.80 -3.17 -3.67
CA ALA A 211 -26.20 -2.74 -3.59
C ALA A 211 -26.44 -1.54 -2.64
N GLY A 212 -25.48 -0.61 -2.56
CA GLY A 212 -25.52 0.55 -1.66
C GLY A 212 -25.02 0.28 -0.23
N SER A 213 -24.93 -0.98 0.19
CA SER A 213 -24.41 -1.37 1.51
C SER A 213 -22.90 -1.56 1.49
N ARG A 214 -22.27 -1.27 2.63
CA ARG A 214 -20.82 -1.35 2.81
C ARG A 214 -20.43 -2.72 3.34
N SER A 215 -19.44 -3.32 2.70
CA SER A 215 -19.01 -4.68 3.02
C SER A 215 -17.48 -4.79 3.00
N ILE A 216 -16.99 -5.88 3.58
CA ILE A 216 -15.59 -6.26 3.57
C ILE A 216 -15.47 -7.64 2.93
N LEU A 217 -14.70 -7.72 1.85
CA LEU A 217 -14.27 -8.98 1.27
C LEU A 217 -13.03 -9.48 2.00
N LYS A 218 -13.06 -10.73 2.43
CA LYS A 218 -11.94 -11.45 3.04
C LYS A 218 -11.43 -12.50 2.05
N PHE A 219 -10.11 -12.55 1.88
CA PHE A 219 -9.41 -13.66 1.25
C PHE A 219 -8.46 -14.31 2.25
N ASP A 220 -8.67 -15.60 2.54
CA ASP A 220 -7.78 -16.38 3.40
C ASP A 220 -6.63 -16.95 2.57
N LEU A 221 -5.40 -16.53 2.86
CA LEU A 221 -4.21 -16.93 2.10
C LEU A 221 -3.88 -18.41 2.25
N ASN A 222 -4.19 -19.00 3.41
CA ASN A 222 -3.86 -20.39 3.73
C ASN A 222 -4.92 -21.35 3.18
N ARG A 223 -6.19 -21.03 3.44
CA ARG A 223 -7.33 -21.85 3.02
C ARG A 223 -7.71 -21.62 1.56
N LYS A 224 -7.20 -20.54 0.94
CA LYS A 224 -7.55 -20.13 -0.42
C LYS A 224 -9.08 -20.00 -0.59
N SER A 225 -9.70 -19.24 0.31
CA SER A 225 -11.16 -19.09 0.35
C SER A 225 -11.57 -17.62 0.44
N LEU A 226 -12.72 -17.31 -0.16
CA LEU A 226 -13.35 -15.99 -0.10
C LEU A 226 -14.52 -16.00 0.89
N ASP A 227 -14.64 -14.95 1.68
CA ASP A 227 -15.78 -14.69 2.57
C ASP A 227 -16.18 -13.22 2.45
N LEU A 228 -17.47 -12.94 2.49
CA LEU A 228 -17.99 -11.58 2.42
C LEU A 228 -18.72 -11.26 3.72
N ARG A 229 -18.36 -10.13 4.33
CA ARG A 229 -19.03 -9.67 5.55
C ARG A 229 -19.61 -8.29 5.39
N LEU A 230 -20.88 -8.16 5.74
CA LEU A 230 -21.56 -6.88 5.85
C LEU A 230 -21.09 -6.17 7.14
N LEU A 231 -21.06 -4.84 7.10
CA LEU A 231 -20.80 -4.03 8.28
C LEU A 231 -22.08 -3.90 9.14
N PRO A 232 -21.95 -3.68 10.46
CA PRO A 232 -23.12 -3.54 11.35
C PRO A 232 -23.97 -2.32 11.02
N GLY A 233 -25.28 -2.54 10.90
CA GLY A 233 -26.33 -1.52 10.85
C GLY A 233 -26.36 -0.68 9.58
N ASP A 234 -27.42 -0.84 8.78
CA ASP A 234 -27.78 0.02 7.63
C ASP A 234 -28.26 1.44 8.04
N TYR A 235 -27.71 2.05 9.11
CA TYR A 235 -27.97 3.47 9.45
C TYR A 235 -27.40 4.45 8.41
N TYR A 236 -26.87 3.94 7.31
CA TYR A 236 -25.96 4.62 6.42
C TYR A 236 -26.46 4.45 4.98
N THR A 237 -27.38 5.34 4.60
CA THR A 237 -27.82 5.45 3.22
C THR A 237 -26.61 5.65 2.29
N PRO A 238 -26.72 5.35 0.99
CA PRO A 238 -25.68 5.65 0.00
C PRO A 238 -25.22 7.11 -0.02
N LEU A 239 -26.09 8.02 0.49
CA LEU A 239 -25.85 9.46 0.64
C LEU A 239 -25.20 9.83 1.98
N SER A 240 -24.99 8.87 2.87
CA SER A 240 -24.43 9.11 4.20
C SER A 240 -22.96 9.55 4.06
N PRO A 241 -22.58 10.74 4.59
CA PRO A 241 -21.21 11.26 4.53
C PRO A 241 -20.21 10.43 5.36
N VAL A 242 -20.70 9.35 5.98
CA VAL A 242 -19.93 8.39 6.76
C VAL A 242 -18.81 7.79 5.93
N LYS A 243 -17.62 7.79 6.52
CA LYS A 243 -16.42 7.18 5.94
C LYS A 243 -16.05 5.98 6.78
N PHE A 244 -15.53 4.95 6.13
CA PHE A 244 -14.91 3.84 6.84
C PHE A 244 -13.62 3.45 6.15
N ALA A 245 -12.70 2.87 6.90
CA ALA A 245 -11.48 2.29 6.37
C ALA A 245 -11.20 0.96 7.06
N VAL A 246 -10.89 -0.05 6.26
CA VAL A 246 -10.44 -1.38 6.73
C VAL A 246 -9.11 -1.20 7.44
N MET A 247 -8.93 -1.80 8.62
CA MET A 247 -7.73 -1.66 9.45
C MET A 247 -7.47 -2.91 10.28
N ARG A 248 -6.34 -2.96 10.99
CA ARG A 248 -6.14 -3.95 12.04
C ARG A 248 -6.83 -3.46 13.32
N ALA A 249 -7.59 -4.33 13.96
CA ALA A 249 -8.09 -4.11 15.30
C ALA A 249 -6.94 -4.17 16.32
N GLU A 250 -7.22 -3.73 17.54
CA GLU A 250 -6.32 -3.95 18.67
C GLU A 250 -6.00 -5.44 18.82
N GLY A 251 -4.72 -5.77 18.99
CA GLY A 251 -4.25 -7.16 18.99
C GLY A 251 -4.01 -7.77 17.60
N GLY A 252 -4.14 -6.99 16.52
CA GLY A 252 -3.76 -7.40 15.16
C GLY A 252 -4.84 -8.19 14.40
N GLY A 253 -6.02 -8.36 14.99
CA GLY A 253 -7.18 -8.98 14.35
C GLY A 253 -7.82 -8.09 13.30
N MET A 254 -8.91 -8.58 12.71
CA MET A 254 -9.63 -7.82 11.68
C MET A 254 -10.48 -6.70 12.32
N GLY A 255 -10.38 -5.50 11.76
CA GLY A 255 -11.11 -4.33 12.25
C GLY A 255 -11.42 -3.29 11.18
N PHE A 256 -12.17 -2.27 11.56
CA PHE A 256 -12.33 -1.10 10.72
C PHE A 256 -12.44 0.16 11.57
N LEU A 257 -12.03 1.27 11.00
CA LEU A 257 -12.28 2.58 11.55
C LEU A 257 -13.53 3.16 10.91
N PHE A 258 -14.48 3.51 11.76
CA PHE A 258 -15.69 4.19 11.40
C PHE A 258 -15.55 5.69 11.69
N LEU A 259 -15.96 6.54 10.74
CA LEU A 259 -15.91 8.00 10.87
C LEU A 259 -17.29 8.60 10.64
N PHE A 260 -17.78 9.32 11.66
CA PHE A 260 -19.00 10.09 11.61
C PHE A 260 -18.75 11.51 12.13
N GLY A 261 -18.72 12.48 11.22
CA GLY A 261 -18.29 13.83 11.54
C GLY A 261 -16.85 13.81 12.09
N PHE A 262 -16.68 14.28 13.32
CA PHE A 262 -15.39 14.27 14.02
C PHE A 262 -15.18 13.06 14.93
N THR A 263 -16.16 12.15 15.03
CA THR A 263 -16.03 10.95 15.86
C THR A 263 -15.41 9.82 15.05
N ALA A 264 -14.34 9.24 15.60
CA ALA A 264 -13.69 8.06 15.08
C ALA A 264 -13.90 6.88 16.03
N GLU A 265 -14.43 5.78 15.54
CA GLU A 265 -14.74 4.59 16.33
C GLU A 265 -14.04 3.37 15.74
N LEU A 266 -13.27 2.67 16.57
CA LEU A 266 -12.57 1.44 16.20
C LEU A 266 -13.48 0.26 16.43
N TRP A 267 -13.74 -0.51 15.38
CA TRP A 267 -14.51 -1.74 15.44
C TRP A 267 -13.60 -2.95 15.28
N SER A 268 -13.94 -4.03 15.97
CA SER A 268 -13.19 -5.29 15.94
C SER A 268 -14.10 -6.47 15.65
N LEU A 269 -13.60 -7.47 14.96
CA LEU A 269 -14.32 -8.72 14.69
C LEU A 269 -13.92 -9.77 15.73
N ASN A 270 -14.83 -10.12 16.62
CA ASN A 270 -14.59 -11.05 17.74
C ASN A 270 -15.59 -12.21 17.73
N PRO A 271 -15.22 -13.40 18.23
CA PRO A 271 -16.15 -14.50 18.41
C PRO A 271 -17.11 -14.21 19.57
N ASN A 272 -18.41 -14.42 19.36
CA ASN A 272 -19.39 -14.46 20.44
C ASN A 272 -19.25 -15.76 21.28
N ARG A 273 -20.13 -15.94 22.27
CA ARG A 273 -20.12 -17.15 23.14
C ARG A 273 -20.27 -18.47 22.38
N ASP A 274 -20.89 -18.44 21.20
CA ASP A 274 -21.11 -19.60 20.33
C ASP A 274 -20.01 -19.76 19.28
N GLY A 275 -18.96 -18.93 19.33
CA GLY A 275 -17.85 -18.93 18.36
C GLY A 275 -18.16 -18.24 17.03
N VAL A 276 -19.33 -17.62 16.89
CA VAL A 276 -19.70 -16.86 15.69
C VAL A 276 -19.01 -15.50 15.71
N MET A 277 -18.25 -15.19 14.66
CA MET A 277 -17.56 -13.91 14.52
C MET A 277 -18.56 -12.77 14.29
N ILE A 278 -18.64 -11.85 15.25
CA ILE A 278 -19.49 -10.66 15.24
C ILE A 278 -18.64 -9.39 15.35
N TRP A 279 -19.18 -8.29 14.85
CA TRP A 279 -18.55 -6.99 14.99
C TRP A 279 -18.91 -6.38 16.34
N GLU A 280 -17.89 -5.90 17.05
CA GLU A 280 -18.05 -5.25 18.34
C GLU A 280 -17.42 -3.85 18.29
N PRO A 281 -18.15 -2.82 18.78
CA PRO A 281 -17.61 -1.48 18.91
C PRO A 281 -16.53 -1.48 20.00
N GLY A 282 -15.38 -0.91 19.67
CA GLY A 282 -14.26 -0.72 20.56
C GLY A 282 -14.18 0.71 21.07
N ARG A 283 -12.95 1.25 21.13
CA ARG A 283 -12.72 2.62 21.59
C ARG A 283 -13.16 3.64 20.54
N SER A 284 -13.71 4.76 21.00
CA SER A 284 -14.00 5.93 20.17
C SER A 284 -13.23 7.16 20.64
N ILE A 285 -13.02 8.11 19.74
CA ILE A 285 -12.37 9.39 20.02
C ILE A 285 -12.99 10.52 19.20
N GLU A 286 -13.04 11.71 19.78
CA GLU A 286 -13.40 12.94 19.10
C GLU A 286 -12.14 13.59 18.50
N LEU A 287 -12.02 13.53 17.18
CA LEU A 287 -10.86 13.99 16.41
C LEU A 287 -10.68 15.51 16.48
N ASP A 288 -11.75 16.29 16.62
CA ASP A 288 -11.67 17.74 16.81
C ASP A 288 -10.98 18.09 18.13
N LYS A 289 -11.32 17.37 19.21
CA LYS A 289 -10.67 17.56 20.52
C LYS A 289 -9.24 17.04 20.52
N LEU A 290 -9.01 15.86 19.93
CA LEU A 290 -7.68 15.27 19.85
C LEU A 290 -6.72 16.15 19.04
N LEU A 291 -7.10 16.52 17.82
CA LEU A 291 -6.26 17.21 16.84
C LEU A 291 -6.39 18.74 16.93
N ARG A 292 -7.20 19.25 17.86
CA ARG A 292 -7.49 20.68 18.07
C ARG A 292 -8.04 21.36 16.80
N LEU A 293 -9.01 20.71 16.16
CA LEU A 293 -9.65 21.19 14.94
C LEU A 293 -10.86 22.08 15.28
N ASN A 294 -11.25 22.91 14.32
CA ASN A 294 -12.47 23.68 14.41
C ASN A 294 -13.65 22.80 13.93
N PRO A 295 -14.62 22.45 14.78
CA PRO A 295 -15.75 21.59 14.41
C PRO A 295 -16.71 22.23 13.40
N LYS A 296 -16.57 23.54 13.13
CA LYS A 296 -17.30 24.25 12.07
C LYS A 296 -16.70 24.05 10.67
N LYS A 297 -15.58 23.34 10.55
CA LYS A 297 -14.92 23.03 9.27
C LYS A 297 -15.23 21.59 8.85
N ASP A 298 -14.78 21.21 7.66
CA ASP A 298 -14.97 19.86 7.15
C ASP A 298 -14.33 18.81 8.07
N PRO A 299 -15.01 17.67 8.29
CA PRO A 299 -14.49 16.60 9.12
C PRO A 299 -13.25 15.94 8.49
N PRO A 300 -12.37 15.35 9.31
CA PRO A 300 -11.18 14.64 8.84
C PRO A 300 -11.52 13.48 7.89
N GLN A 301 -10.60 13.20 6.97
CA GLN A 301 -10.73 12.09 6.02
C GLN A 301 -9.52 11.16 6.12
N VAL A 302 -9.75 9.84 6.12
CA VAL A 302 -8.63 8.89 5.97
C VAL A 302 -8.07 8.99 4.56
N ILE A 303 -6.77 9.23 4.46
CA ILE A 303 -6.03 9.31 3.19
C ILE A 303 -4.90 8.28 3.11
N GLY A 304 -4.69 7.47 4.14
CA GLY A 304 -3.63 6.48 4.18
C GLY A 304 -3.64 5.67 5.47
N TYR A 305 -3.11 4.45 5.40
CA TYR A 305 -2.94 3.57 6.55
C TYR A 305 -1.61 2.83 6.44
N ALA A 306 -0.76 3.00 7.45
CA ALA A 306 0.51 2.34 7.65
C ALA A 306 0.23 1.07 8.46
N GLU A 307 0.05 -0.03 7.72
CA GLU A 307 -0.43 -1.31 8.24
C GLU A 307 0.52 -1.91 9.27
N GLU A 308 1.83 -1.74 9.09
CA GLU A 308 2.84 -2.34 9.97
C GLU A 308 3.04 -1.57 11.28
N ASN A 309 2.80 -0.26 11.26
CA ASN A 309 2.89 0.60 12.43
C ASN A 309 1.52 0.93 13.06
N ASN A 310 0.42 0.42 12.51
CA ASN A 310 -0.95 0.70 12.95
C ASN A 310 -1.26 2.22 13.05
N VAL A 311 -0.83 2.96 12.02
CA VAL A 311 -0.90 4.42 11.95
C VAL A 311 -1.82 4.85 10.82
N VAL A 312 -2.75 5.75 11.11
CA VAL A 312 -3.67 6.36 10.14
C VAL A 312 -3.24 7.76 9.80
N PHE A 313 -3.45 8.13 8.54
CA PHE A 313 -3.26 9.48 8.03
C PHE A 313 -4.61 10.13 7.82
N PHE A 314 -4.86 11.22 8.53
CA PHE A 314 -6.03 12.05 8.39
C PHE A 314 -5.70 13.32 7.62
N TRP A 315 -6.37 13.54 6.50
CA TRP A 315 -6.42 14.86 5.90
C TRP A 315 -7.43 15.75 6.63
N THR A 316 -7.06 17.01 6.82
CA THR A 316 -7.91 18.06 7.39
C THR A 316 -7.64 19.37 6.66
N VAL A 317 -8.52 20.36 6.84
CA VAL A 317 -8.34 21.72 6.28
C VAL A 317 -7.07 22.43 6.75
N VAL A 318 -6.43 21.99 7.84
CA VAL A 318 -5.21 22.62 8.38
C VAL A 318 -3.94 21.80 8.11
N GLY A 319 -4.05 20.64 7.47
CA GLY A 319 -2.92 19.75 7.17
C GLY A 319 -3.22 18.27 7.34
N VAL A 320 -2.22 17.43 7.05
CA VAL A 320 -2.27 15.99 7.30
C VAL A 320 -1.80 15.68 8.73
N PHE A 321 -2.54 14.82 9.42
CA PHE A 321 -2.18 14.29 10.73
C PHE A 321 -1.89 12.80 10.63
N MET A 322 -0.72 12.42 11.13
CA MET A 322 -0.41 11.03 11.45
C MET A 322 -0.98 10.73 12.84
N VAL A 323 -1.76 9.68 12.99
CA VAL A 323 -2.41 9.27 14.25
C VAL A 323 -2.18 7.79 14.48
N HIS A 324 -1.66 7.45 15.65
CA HIS A 324 -1.47 6.08 16.08
C HIS A 324 -2.72 5.53 16.75
N LEU A 325 -3.35 4.51 16.18
CA LEU A 325 -4.69 4.08 16.61
C LEU A 325 -4.73 3.58 18.06
N GLU A 326 -3.69 2.88 18.53
CA GLU A 326 -3.76 2.30 19.87
C GLU A 326 -3.51 3.30 21.01
N SER A 327 -2.71 4.33 20.75
CA SER A 327 -2.25 5.28 21.77
C SER A 327 -2.85 6.67 21.59
N TRP A 328 -3.55 6.89 20.46
CA TRP A 328 -4.08 8.17 20.01
C TRP A 328 -3.05 9.30 19.98
N ARG A 329 -1.76 8.97 19.96
CA ARG A 329 -0.70 9.97 19.73
C ARG A 329 -0.75 10.41 18.29
N PHE A 330 -0.51 11.70 18.08
CA PHE A 330 -0.55 12.29 16.75
C PHE A 330 0.62 13.21 16.48
N LYS A 331 0.92 13.39 15.19
CA LYS A 331 1.92 14.32 14.68
C LYS A 331 1.38 14.99 13.43
N LYS A 332 1.48 16.32 13.37
CA LYS A 332 1.10 17.10 12.19
C LYS A 332 2.23 17.07 11.15
N LEU A 333 1.89 16.84 9.89
CA LEU A 333 2.82 16.89 8.76
C LEU A 333 2.68 18.24 8.04
N SER A 334 3.81 18.78 7.55
CA SER A 334 3.93 20.16 7.08
C SER A 334 3.57 20.39 5.61
N LYS A 335 2.95 19.42 4.91
CA LYS A 335 2.57 19.57 3.49
C LYS A 335 1.32 18.76 3.13
N THR A 336 0.52 19.32 2.22
CA THR A 336 -0.74 18.78 1.70
C THR A 336 -0.77 18.98 0.19
N SER A 337 -0.61 17.90 -0.59
CA SER A 337 -1.33 17.81 -1.87
C SER A 337 -2.72 17.25 -1.59
N LEU A 338 -3.73 17.81 -2.25
CA LEU A 338 -5.16 17.64 -1.93
C LEU A 338 -5.78 16.36 -2.52
N ASP A 339 -5.11 15.71 -3.48
CA ASP A 339 -5.79 14.77 -4.38
C ASP A 339 -5.22 13.34 -4.40
N SER A 340 -4.25 13.04 -3.54
CA SER A 340 -3.52 11.76 -3.60
C SER A 340 -3.70 10.94 -2.33
N TRP A 341 -4.02 9.65 -2.50
CA TRP A 341 -3.89 8.69 -1.40
C TRP A 341 -2.42 8.55 -1.03
N TYR A 342 -2.13 8.63 0.27
CA TYR A 342 -0.79 8.46 0.80
C TYR A 342 -0.56 6.96 0.97
N HIS A 343 0.50 6.47 0.37
CA HIS A 343 0.93 5.08 0.52
C HIS A 343 2.18 5.04 1.40
N PRO A 344 2.04 4.73 2.71
CA PRO A 344 3.15 4.57 3.62
C PRO A 344 4.19 3.59 3.07
N PHE A 345 5.46 4.01 3.06
CA PHE A 345 6.56 3.14 2.72
C PHE A 345 7.16 2.54 3.98
N GLU A 346 6.76 1.30 4.26
CA GLU A 346 7.21 0.47 5.37
C GLU A 346 7.99 -0.72 4.81
N ILE A 347 9.21 -0.92 5.31
CA ILE A 347 10.00 -2.11 5.00
C ILE A 347 9.94 -3.03 6.20
N ALA A 348 9.08 -4.05 6.12
CA ALA A 348 9.09 -5.16 7.06
C ALA A 348 10.07 -6.24 6.56
N TYR A 349 11.11 -6.50 7.35
CA TYR A 349 11.94 -7.69 7.18
C TYR A 349 11.48 -8.70 8.23
N THR A 350 10.78 -9.76 7.81
CA THR A 350 10.50 -10.91 8.67
C THR A 350 11.74 -11.81 8.66
N PRO A 351 12.47 -11.97 9.79
CA PRO A 351 13.55 -12.94 9.85
C PRO A 351 12.95 -14.35 9.68
N GLY A 352 13.43 -15.11 8.71
CA GLY A 352 13.05 -16.51 8.56
C GLY A 352 13.39 -17.28 9.83
N ILE A 353 12.39 -17.95 10.43
CA ILE A 353 12.62 -18.93 11.49
C ILE A 353 13.25 -20.14 10.80
N GLY A 354 14.58 -20.22 10.82
CA GLY A 354 15.29 -21.45 10.49
C GLY A 354 14.80 -22.57 11.39
N GLY A 355 14.38 -23.68 10.78
CA GLY A 355 13.80 -24.82 11.46
C GLY A 355 14.69 -25.38 12.56
N GLY A 356 14.09 -25.61 13.72
CA GLY A 356 14.67 -26.31 14.86
C GLY A 356 13.56 -26.53 15.89
N HIS A 357 13.26 -27.80 16.13
CA HIS A 357 12.18 -28.27 17.01
C HIS A 357 12.20 -27.68 18.43
N ASP A 358 11.01 -27.71 19.03
CA ASP A 358 10.64 -27.58 20.45
C ASP A 358 10.41 -26.19 21.06
N GLY A 359 9.15 -26.01 21.48
CA GLY A 359 8.77 -25.13 22.57
C GLY A 359 7.98 -23.90 22.15
N ALA A 360 6.65 -24.03 22.10
CA ALA A 360 5.73 -22.91 22.11
C ALA A 360 6.04 -21.98 23.30
N LYS A 361 6.73 -20.86 23.05
CA LYS A 361 6.87 -19.74 23.99
C LYS A 361 6.39 -18.46 23.33
N VAL A 362 5.14 -18.14 23.64
CA VAL A 362 4.53 -16.81 23.76
C VAL A 362 5.39 -15.67 23.18
N VAL A 363 5.31 -15.50 21.86
CA VAL A 363 5.93 -14.40 21.11
C VAL A 363 5.16 -13.08 21.32
N SER A 364 3.95 -13.14 21.87
CA SER A 364 3.02 -12.02 22.01
C SER A 364 3.37 -10.98 23.09
N HIS A 365 4.35 -11.22 23.97
CA HIS A 365 4.65 -10.29 25.07
C HIS A 365 5.91 -9.43 24.85
N TRP A 366 6.82 -9.83 23.95
CA TRP A 366 8.11 -9.14 23.76
C TRP A 366 8.07 -7.99 22.74
N TRP A 367 7.13 -8.02 21.81
CA TRP A 367 6.94 -6.96 20.80
C TRP A 367 6.28 -5.71 21.38
N MET A 368 5.20 -5.85 22.16
CA MET A 368 4.43 -4.73 22.73
C MET A 368 5.25 -3.77 23.60
N THR A 369 6.04 -4.30 24.55
CA THR A 369 6.80 -3.46 25.51
C THR A 369 7.92 -2.65 24.83
N ARG A 370 8.44 -3.13 23.69
CA ARG A 370 9.51 -2.47 22.92
C ARG A 370 8.98 -1.53 21.85
N TRP A 371 7.82 -1.85 21.28
CA TRP A 371 7.08 -1.00 20.34
C TRP A 371 6.62 0.31 20.98
N ALA A 372 6.23 0.30 22.26
CA ALA A 372 5.92 1.50 23.05
C ALA A 372 7.07 2.53 23.14
N ARG A 373 8.33 2.13 22.91
CA ARG A 373 9.51 3.00 22.92
C ARG A 373 9.80 3.61 21.54
N TYR A 374 9.49 2.91 20.45
CA TYR A 374 9.65 3.40 19.08
C TYR A 374 8.51 4.35 18.67
N THR A 375 7.27 4.05 19.07
CA THR A 375 6.13 4.97 18.90
C THR A 375 6.36 6.30 19.62
N LYS A 376 7.06 6.31 20.77
CA LYS A 376 7.51 7.57 21.39
C LYS A 376 8.40 8.39 20.44
N GLN A 377 9.33 7.79 19.70
CA GLN A 377 10.23 8.54 18.81
C GLN A 377 9.57 9.06 17.52
N LEU A 378 8.60 8.32 16.95
CA LEU A 378 7.84 8.79 15.78
C LEU A 378 6.97 10.01 16.09
N PHE A 379 6.45 10.08 17.33
CA PHE A 379 5.53 11.11 17.81
C PHE A 379 6.13 12.10 18.83
N SER A 380 7.45 12.03 19.09
CA SER A 380 8.21 13.12 19.73
C SER A 380 8.67 14.11 18.66
#